data_AF-A0A7J3TL07-F1
#
_entry.id   AF-A0A7J3TL07-F1
#
_cell.length_a   1.000
_cell.length_b   1.000
_cell.length_c   1.000
_cell.angle_alpha   90.00
_cell.angle_beta   90.00
_cell.angle_gamma   90.00
#
_symmetry.space_group_name_H-M   'P 1'
#
loop_
_entity.id
_entity.type
_entity.pdbx_description
1 polymer ?
#
loop_
_entity_poly.entity_id
_entity_poly.type
_entity_poly.pdbx_seq_one_letter_code
_entity_poly.pdbx_strand_id
1 'polypeptide(L)'
;PAITFLLMAPAANIMAIIFTSEIISWKLALARIVFSFIGAIIIGMIVAKTPWGKKIEDKYMEMAGKRHTKIQEMAIEDKFWETMHVAGDLARRVVPYLALGLVFVSFVEAYLPKEIVAKWLTGIHGVFLGGAIGVPTYTPTLVEVFFTKALINLGMSPSAALAFLIGAPMASIPSMLGVSRVVGWKVVLTYAILAIIVAIISGLIYLGLGVGL
;
A
#
# COMPACT_ATOMS: atom_id res chain seq x y z
N PRO A 1 -0.39 10.63 16.65
CA PRO A 1 -0.06 9.20 16.92
C PRO A 1 -1.02 8.20 16.25
N ALA A 2 -2.34 8.38 16.40
CA ALA A 2 -3.35 7.48 15.82
C ALA A 2 -3.38 7.52 14.28
N ILE A 3 -3.20 8.70 13.69
CA ILE A 3 -3.13 8.87 12.23
C ILE A 3 -1.93 8.10 11.66
N THR A 4 -0.75 8.21 12.26
CA THR A 4 0.45 7.44 11.87
C THR A 4 0.20 5.93 11.91
N PHE A 5 -0.47 5.43 12.95
CA PHE A 5 -0.77 4.00 13.11
C PHE A 5 -1.76 3.49 12.05
N LEU A 6 -2.87 4.22 11.83
CA LEU A 6 -3.88 3.89 10.82
C LEU A 6 -3.30 3.81 9.41
N LEU A 7 -2.31 4.66 9.14
CA LEU A 7 -1.70 4.79 7.81
C LEU A 7 -0.48 3.89 7.60
N MET A 8 0.14 3.39 8.68
CA MET A 8 1.23 2.43 8.63
C MET A 8 0.73 1.01 8.31
N ALA A 9 -0.46 0.65 8.79
CA ALA A 9 -0.98 -0.71 8.69
C ALA A 9 -1.05 -1.27 7.25
N PRO A 10 -1.46 -0.50 6.22
CA PRO A 10 -1.41 -0.98 4.84
C PRO A 10 0.03 -1.12 4.31
N ALA A 11 0.91 -0.20 4.68
CA ALA A 11 2.28 -0.12 4.18
C ALA A 11 3.20 -1.23 4.75
N ALA A 12 2.94 -1.66 5.98
CA ALA A 12 3.69 -2.71 6.68
C ALA A 12 3.01 -4.10 6.61
N ASN A 13 2.18 -4.34 5.59
CA ASN A 13 1.49 -5.62 5.41
C ASN A 13 2.49 -6.79 5.36
N ILE A 14 2.41 -7.68 6.34
CA ILE A 14 3.31 -8.84 6.47
C ILE A 14 3.25 -9.76 5.25
N MET A 15 2.07 -9.96 4.66
CA MET A 15 1.92 -10.77 3.45
C MET A 15 2.63 -10.13 2.27
N ALA A 16 2.60 -8.80 2.17
CA ALA A 16 3.30 -8.08 1.11
C ALA A 16 4.82 -8.25 1.23
N ILE A 17 5.33 -8.23 2.45
CA ILE A 17 6.75 -8.45 2.75
C ILE A 17 7.15 -9.88 2.37
N ILE A 18 6.41 -10.89 2.85
CA ILE A 18 6.69 -12.31 2.58
C ILE A 18 6.68 -12.55 1.08
N PHE A 19 5.59 -12.19 0.39
CA PHE A 19 5.48 -12.39 -1.06
C PHE A 19 6.55 -11.61 -1.84
N THR A 20 6.88 -10.38 -1.46
CA THR A 20 7.98 -9.63 -2.11
C THR A 20 9.31 -10.36 -1.93
N SER A 21 9.56 -10.92 -0.74
CA SER A 21 10.81 -11.61 -0.44
C SER A 21 10.97 -12.93 -1.19
N GLU A 22 9.88 -13.70 -1.30
CA GLU A 22 9.87 -15.02 -1.93
C GLU A 22 9.80 -14.94 -3.46
N ILE A 23 9.01 -14.01 -4.00
CA ILE A 23 8.72 -13.93 -5.44
C ILE A 23 9.71 -13.01 -6.16
N ILE A 24 10.14 -11.91 -5.51
CA ILE A 24 10.98 -10.88 -6.13
C ILE A 24 12.40 -10.94 -5.59
N SER A 25 12.63 -10.50 -4.35
CA SER A 25 13.94 -10.48 -3.71
C SER A 25 13.83 -10.05 -2.25
N TRP A 26 14.62 -10.68 -1.38
CA TRP A 26 14.74 -10.27 0.02
C TRP A 26 15.25 -8.83 0.19
N LYS A 27 16.11 -8.34 -0.73
CA LYS A 27 16.65 -6.97 -0.70
C LYS A 27 15.54 -5.93 -0.88
N LEU A 28 14.59 -6.21 -1.79
CA LEU A 28 13.43 -5.35 -2.02
C LEU A 28 12.45 -5.41 -0.86
N ALA A 29 12.22 -6.59 -0.29
CA ALA A 29 11.37 -6.73 0.89
C ALA A 29 11.91 -5.94 2.10
N LEU A 30 13.22 -6.02 2.36
CA LEU A 30 13.86 -5.23 3.43
C LEU A 30 13.75 -3.73 3.17
N ALA A 31 14.05 -3.29 1.94
CA ALA A 31 13.91 -1.88 1.57
C ALA A 31 12.46 -1.42 1.78
N ARG A 32 11.47 -2.21 1.34
CA ARG A 32 10.05 -1.94 1.52
C ARG A 32 9.72 -1.72 3.00
N ILE A 33 10.19 -2.57 3.91
CA ILE A 33 9.97 -2.41 5.36
C ILE A 33 10.53 -1.08 5.85
N VAL A 34 11.81 -0.84 5.61
CA VAL A 34 12.54 0.32 6.15
C VAL A 34 11.92 1.62 5.65
N PHE A 35 11.74 1.74 4.33
CA PHE A 35 11.20 2.95 3.73
C PHE A 35 9.72 3.17 4.04
N SER A 36 8.91 2.11 4.10
CA SER A 36 7.48 2.24 4.47
C SER A 36 7.32 2.68 5.93
N PHE A 37 8.16 2.16 6.83
CA PHE A 37 8.14 2.55 8.24
C PHE A 37 8.53 4.02 8.42
N ILE A 38 9.67 4.43 7.86
CA ILE A 38 10.15 5.82 7.91
C ILE A 38 9.12 6.76 7.25
N GLY A 39 8.62 6.37 6.08
CA GLY A 39 7.61 7.10 5.32
C GLY A 39 6.33 7.31 6.12
N ALA A 40 5.80 6.27 6.76
CA ALA A 40 4.60 6.38 7.58
C ALA A 40 4.78 7.36 8.74
N ILE A 41 5.93 7.35 9.42
CA ILE A 41 6.25 8.31 10.49
C ILE A 41 6.27 9.74 9.95
N ILE A 42 6.99 9.97 8.84
CA ILE A 42 7.09 11.30 8.19
C ILE A 42 5.70 11.80 7.81
N ILE A 43 4.92 10.99 7.11
CA ILE A 43 3.58 11.37 6.65
C ILE A 43 2.68 11.69 7.85
N GLY A 44 2.67 10.84 8.88
CA GLY A 44 1.88 11.06 10.08
C GLY A 44 2.25 12.36 10.79
N MET A 45 3.54 12.68 10.90
CA MET A 45 4.00 13.96 11.46
C MET A 45 3.58 15.16 10.63
N ILE A 46 3.66 15.08 9.30
CA ILE A 46 3.24 16.17 8.41
C ILE A 46 1.73 16.38 8.51
N VAL A 47 0.93 15.31 8.41
CA VAL A 47 -0.53 15.38 8.48
C VAL A 47 -0.98 15.95 9.82
N ALA A 48 -0.39 15.53 10.94
CA ALA A 48 -0.73 16.06 12.27
C ALA A 48 -0.49 17.57 12.41
N LYS A 49 0.48 18.13 11.67
CA LYS A 49 0.75 19.58 11.68
C LYS A 49 -0.22 20.38 10.81
N THR A 50 -0.91 19.76 9.87
CA THR A 50 -1.86 20.46 8.98
C THR A 50 -3.08 20.98 9.74
N PRO A 51 -3.71 22.09 9.29
CA PRO A 51 -4.90 22.64 9.95
C PRO A 51 -6.07 21.65 10.02
N TRP A 52 -6.25 20.81 9.00
CA TRP A 52 -7.29 19.77 8.98
C TRP A 52 -6.92 18.56 9.83
N GLY A 53 -5.64 18.17 9.90
CA GLY A 53 -5.17 17.10 10.78
C GLY A 53 -5.39 17.43 12.25
N LYS A 54 -5.04 18.64 12.69
CA LYS A 54 -5.27 19.10 14.07
C LYS A 54 -6.75 19.07 14.45
N LYS A 55 -7.63 19.64 13.61
CA LYS A 55 -9.09 19.64 13.84
C LYS A 55 -9.65 18.24 14.04
N ILE A 56 -9.14 17.27 13.28
CA ILE A 56 -9.53 15.87 13.41
C ILE A 56 -9.01 15.29 14.72
N GLU A 57 -7.72 15.48 15.03
CA GLU A 57 -7.13 14.99 16.28
C GLU A 57 -7.86 15.53 17.52
N ASP A 58 -8.15 16.83 17.57
CA ASP A 58 -8.91 17.46 18.65
C ASP A 58 -10.31 16.84 18.81
N LYS A 59 -11.03 16.65 17.70
CA LYS A 59 -12.37 16.03 17.67
C LYS A 59 -12.35 14.60 18.25
N TYR A 60 -11.35 13.80 17.87
CA TYR A 60 -11.26 12.40 18.33
C TYR A 60 -10.75 12.30 19.77
N MET A 61 -9.87 13.21 20.22
CA MET A 61 -9.45 13.28 21.62
C MET A 61 -10.62 13.64 22.54
N GLU A 62 -11.49 14.56 22.12
CA GLU A 62 -12.70 14.91 22.88
C GLU A 62 -13.69 13.73 22.97
N MET A 63 -13.86 12.97 21.88
CA MET A 63 -14.70 11.77 21.87
C MET A 63 -14.12 10.62 22.69
N ALA A 64 -12.79 10.45 22.71
CA ALA A 64 -12.13 9.41 23.48
C ALA A 64 -12.32 9.60 25.00
N GLY A 65 -12.31 10.85 25.48
CA GLY A 65 -12.59 11.17 26.89
C GLY A 65 -14.03 10.88 27.34
N LYS A 66 -14.97 10.66 26.42
CA LYS A 66 -16.40 10.47 26.71
C LYS A 66 -16.89 9.01 26.57
N ARG A 67 -16.03 8.09 26.13
CA ARG A 67 -16.47 6.76 25.67
C ARG A 67 -16.37 5.69 26.76
N HIS A 68 -17.44 5.52 27.54
CA HIS A 68 -17.70 4.25 28.24
C HIS A 68 -18.46 3.33 27.28
N THR A 69 -17.73 2.49 26.55
CA THR A 69 -18.35 1.48 25.68
C THR A 69 -18.59 0.21 26.48
N LYS A 70 -19.85 -0.16 26.71
CA LYS A 70 -20.21 -1.51 27.16
C LYS A 70 -19.94 -2.46 25.99
N ILE A 71 -18.91 -3.31 26.12
CA ILE A 71 -18.66 -4.38 25.18
C ILE A 71 -19.74 -5.44 25.43
N GLN A 72 -20.59 -5.68 24.44
CA GLN A 72 -21.57 -6.77 24.50
C GLN A 72 -20.80 -8.08 24.26
N GLU A 73 -20.74 -8.92 25.29
CA GLU A 73 -20.08 -10.22 25.24
C GLU A 73 -20.95 -11.20 24.45
N MET A 74 -20.49 -11.60 23.26
CA MET A 74 -21.09 -12.71 22.51
C MET A 74 -20.50 -14.03 22.99
N ALA A 75 -21.30 -15.10 22.97
CA ALA A 75 -20.79 -16.45 23.21
C ALA A 75 -19.72 -16.80 22.17
N ILE A 76 -18.73 -17.60 22.57
CA ILE A 76 -17.58 -17.97 21.72
C ILE A 76 -18.04 -18.70 20.45
N GLU A 77 -19.08 -19.53 20.56
CA GLU A 77 -19.65 -20.28 19.42
C GLU A 77 -20.27 -19.34 18.38
N ASP A 78 -21.12 -18.40 18.81
CA ASP A 78 -21.74 -17.42 17.91
C ASP A 78 -20.67 -16.56 17.22
N LYS A 79 -19.66 -16.14 18.00
CA LYS A 79 -18.53 -15.36 17.49
C LYS A 79 -17.71 -16.15 16.45
N PHE A 80 -17.52 -17.46 16.65
CA PHE A 80 -16.83 -18.31 15.70
C PHE A 80 -17.58 -18.40 14.37
N TRP A 81 -18.86 -18.75 14.41
CA TRP A 81 -19.67 -18.89 13.19
C TRP A 81 -19.84 -17.57 12.45
N GLU A 82 -20.07 -16.47 13.17
CA GLU A 82 -20.15 -15.14 12.57
C GLU A 82 -18.85 -14.75 11.86
N THR A 83 -17.70 -14.95 12.52
CA THR A 83 -16.40 -14.65 11.90
C THR A 83 -16.08 -15.57 10.71
N MET A 84 -16.52 -16.83 10.72
CA MET A 84 -16.42 -17.74 9.57
C MET A 84 -17.29 -17.29 8.39
N HIS A 85 -18.51 -16.82 8.62
CA HIS A 85 -19.34 -16.26 7.57
C HIS A 85 -18.71 -15.02 6.94
N VAL A 86 -18.17 -14.11 7.77
CA VAL A 86 -17.44 -12.92 7.30
C VAL A 86 -16.22 -13.33 6.45
N ALA A 87 -15.46 -14.33 6.90
CA ALA A 87 -14.32 -14.86 6.15
C ALA A 87 -14.75 -15.46 4.80
N GLY A 88 -15.82 -16.24 4.78
CA GLY A 88 -16.38 -16.84 3.56
C GLY A 88 -16.87 -15.78 2.56
N ASP A 89 -17.55 -14.74 3.04
CA ASP A 89 -18.02 -13.64 2.19
C ASP A 89 -16.87 -12.80 1.64
N LEU A 90 -15.83 -12.57 2.45
CA LEU A 90 -14.61 -11.92 1.99
C LEU A 90 -13.91 -12.76 0.91
N ALA A 91 -13.80 -14.07 1.12
CA ALA A 91 -13.20 -14.99 0.16
C ALA A 91 -13.97 -14.99 -1.17
N ARG A 92 -15.31 -15.11 -1.14
CA ARG A 92 -16.15 -15.05 -2.35
C ARG A 92 -16.01 -13.74 -3.11
N ARG A 93 -15.71 -12.64 -2.43
CA ARG A 93 -15.45 -11.33 -3.05
C ARG A 93 -14.02 -11.24 -3.60
N VAL A 94 -13.00 -11.62 -2.83
CA VAL A 94 -11.58 -11.40 -3.18
C VAL A 94 -11.07 -12.40 -4.22
N VAL A 95 -11.46 -13.68 -4.12
CA VAL A 95 -10.93 -14.75 -4.98
C VAL A 95 -11.18 -14.50 -6.48
N PRO A 96 -12.38 -14.07 -6.93
CA PRO A 96 -12.60 -13.75 -8.35
C PRO A 96 -11.71 -12.61 -8.85
N TYR A 97 -11.53 -11.53 -8.07
CA TYR A 97 -10.63 -10.43 -8.44
C TYR A 97 -9.17 -10.84 -8.45
N LEU A 98 -8.77 -11.73 -7.53
CA LEU A 98 -7.42 -12.30 -7.51
C LEU A 98 -7.18 -13.12 -8.78
N ALA A 99 -8.10 -14.01 -9.14
CA ALA A 99 -7.99 -14.84 -10.35
C ALA A 99 -7.94 -13.97 -11.62
N LEU A 100 -8.85 -12.99 -11.75
CA LEU A 100 -8.84 -12.02 -12.84
C LEU A 100 -7.54 -11.22 -12.89
N GLY A 101 -7.05 -10.79 -11.73
CA GLY A 101 -5.79 -10.08 -11.60
C GLY A 101 -4.61 -10.92 -12.08
N LEU A 102 -4.53 -12.19 -11.70
CA LEU A 102 -3.48 -13.10 -12.17
C LEU A 102 -3.54 -13.36 -13.68
N VAL A 103 -4.74 -13.57 -14.24
CA VAL A 103 -4.92 -13.69 -15.69
C VAL A 103 -4.46 -12.41 -16.40
N PHE A 104 -4.81 -11.24 -15.86
CA PHE A 104 -4.34 -9.96 -16.37
C PHE A 104 -2.81 -9.84 -16.30
N VAL A 105 -2.18 -10.23 -15.19
CA VAL A 105 -0.72 -10.26 -15.05
C VAL A 105 -0.09 -11.13 -16.13
N SER A 106 -0.60 -12.36 -16.32
CA SER A 106 -0.09 -13.26 -17.36
C SER A 106 -0.28 -12.69 -18.76
N PHE A 107 -1.40 -12.01 -19.03
CA PHE A 107 -1.62 -11.32 -20.31
C PHE A 107 -0.61 -10.19 -20.51
N VAL A 108 -0.39 -9.34 -19.50
CA VAL A 108 0.60 -8.26 -19.58
C VAL A 108 2.01 -8.83 -19.79
N GLU A 109 2.41 -9.85 -19.04
CA GLU A 109 3.73 -10.47 -19.20
C GLU A 109 3.94 -11.08 -20.59
N ALA A 110 2.90 -11.69 -21.17
CA ALA A 110 2.97 -12.33 -22.47
C ALA A 110 3.00 -11.35 -23.65
N TYR A 111 2.26 -10.23 -23.55
CA TYR A 111 2.03 -9.34 -24.70
C TYR A 111 2.68 -7.96 -24.59
N LEU A 112 3.15 -7.53 -23.40
CA LEU A 112 3.81 -6.24 -23.24
C LEU A 112 5.28 -6.32 -23.71
N PRO A 113 5.69 -5.54 -24.73
CA PRO A 113 7.06 -5.60 -25.24
C PRO A 113 8.09 -5.19 -24.20
N LYS A 114 9.17 -5.99 -24.09
CA LYS A 114 10.28 -5.75 -23.16
C LYS A 114 10.94 -4.40 -23.39
N GLU A 115 11.00 -3.96 -24.64
CA GLU A 115 11.62 -2.68 -25.04
C GLU A 115 10.86 -1.49 -24.43
N ILE A 116 9.53 -1.58 -24.33
CA ILE A 116 8.72 -0.52 -23.72
C ILE A 116 8.98 -0.46 -22.22
N VAL A 117 8.99 -1.61 -21.55
CA VAL A 117 9.20 -1.68 -20.10
C VAL A 117 10.62 -1.24 -19.74
N ALA A 118 11.63 -1.78 -20.41
CA ALA A 118 13.02 -1.40 -20.19
C ALA A 118 13.29 0.07 -20.50
N LYS A 119 12.58 0.67 -21.48
CA LYS A 119 12.72 2.09 -21.80
C LYS A 119 12.06 3.00 -20.75
N TRP A 120 10.86 2.67 -20.28
CA TRP A 120 10.07 3.59 -19.46
C TRP A 120 10.15 3.32 -17.95
N LEU A 121 10.35 2.08 -17.52
CA LEU A 121 10.36 1.68 -16.11
C LEU A 121 11.78 1.43 -15.57
N THR A 122 12.77 2.11 -16.12
CA THR A 122 14.16 2.09 -15.64
C THR A 122 14.65 3.51 -15.32
N GLY A 123 15.73 3.61 -14.55
CA GLY A 123 16.34 4.90 -14.19
C GLY A 123 15.43 5.80 -13.35
N ILE A 124 15.72 7.11 -13.38
CA ILE A 124 14.99 8.10 -12.59
C ILE A 124 13.54 8.22 -13.03
N HIS A 125 13.28 8.32 -14.35
CA HIS A 125 11.91 8.44 -14.87
C HIS A 125 11.07 7.20 -14.55
N GLY A 126 11.67 6.01 -14.58
CA GLY A 126 11.00 4.77 -14.17
C GLY A 126 10.57 4.80 -12.70
N VAL A 127 11.36 5.40 -11.81
CA VAL A 127 10.98 5.57 -10.39
C VAL A 127 9.75 6.49 -10.25
N PHE A 128 9.73 7.61 -10.97
CA PHE A 128 8.57 8.52 -10.97
C PHE A 128 7.31 7.82 -11.49
N LEU A 129 7.41 7.11 -12.62
CA LEU A 129 6.29 6.36 -13.19
C LEU A 129 5.85 5.23 -12.26
N GLY A 130 6.78 4.49 -11.66
CA GLY A 130 6.48 3.44 -10.68
C GLY A 130 5.68 3.98 -9.49
N GLY A 131 6.13 5.07 -8.86
CA GLY A 131 5.41 5.70 -7.75
C GLY A 131 4.05 6.27 -8.15
N ALA A 132 3.96 6.90 -9.32
CA ALA A 132 2.72 7.51 -9.82
C ALA A 132 1.66 6.47 -10.22
N ILE A 133 2.06 5.35 -10.81
CA ILE A 133 1.15 4.26 -11.21
C ILE A 133 0.83 3.36 -10.01
N GLY A 134 1.79 3.14 -9.11
CA GLY A 134 1.61 2.32 -7.91
C GLY A 134 0.45 2.82 -7.07
N VAL A 135 0.50 4.09 -6.63
CA VAL A 135 -0.48 4.67 -5.69
C VAL A 135 -1.95 4.49 -6.09
N PRO A 136 -2.40 4.80 -7.32
CA PRO A 136 -3.79 4.60 -7.73
C PRO A 136 -4.17 3.13 -7.91
N THR A 137 -3.20 2.22 -8.03
CA THR A 137 -3.45 0.81 -8.36
C THR A 137 -3.96 0.07 -7.13
N TYR A 138 -5.28 -0.12 -7.04
CA TYR A 138 -5.87 -1.03 -6.06
C TYR A 138 -5.87 -2.46 -6.62
N THR A 139 -4.99 -3.30 -6.10
CA THR A 139 -4.99 -4.75 -6.40
C THR A 139 -4.76 -5.55 -5.12
N PRO A 140 -5.26 -6.80 -5.05
CA PRO A 140 -4.87 -7.71 -3.97
C PRO A 140 -3.35 -7.82 -3.90
N THR A 141 -2.79 -7.86 -2.68
CA THR A 141 -1.33 -7.88 -2.45
C THR A 141 -0.59 -8.94 -3.27
N LEU A 142 -1.20 -10.12 -3.44
CA LEU A 142 -0.62 -11.17 -4.27
C LEU A 142 -0.50 -10.74 -5.74
N VAL A 143 -1.56 -10.16 -6.31
CA VAL A 143 -1.59 -9.66 -7.69
C VAL A 143 -0.58 -8.54 -7.88
N GLU A 144 -0.48 -7.60 -6.94
CA GLU A 144 0.51 -6.50 -6.96
C GLU A 144 1.95 -7.04 -7.10
N VAL A 145 2.32 -8.03 -6.28
CA VAL A 145 3.68 -8.59 -6.26
C VAL A 145 3.95 -9.38 -7.53
N PHE A 146 3.01 -10.21 -8.01
CA PHE A 146 3.16 -10.93 -9.28
C PHE A 146 3.22 -9.97 -10.48
N PHE A 147 2.41 -8.92 -10.49
CA PHE A 147 2.45 -7.90 -11.53
C PHE A 147 3.81 -7.20 -11.57
N THR A 148 4.32 -6.80 -10.41
CA THR A 148 5.65 -6.20 -10.30
C THR A 148 6.73 -7.16 -10.77
N LYS A 149 6.64 -8.45 -10.42
CA LYS A 149 7.58 -9.48 -10.88
C LYS A 149 7.56 -9.63 -12.40
N ALA A 150 6.38 -9.68 -13.00
CA ALA A 150 6.22 -9.72 -14.46
C ALA A 150 6.89 -8.50 -15.13
N LEU A 151 6.67 -7.29 -14.61
CA LEU A 151 7.32 -6.09 -15.13
C LEU A 151 8.85 -6.13 -14.96
N ILE A 152 9.36 -6.67 -13.85
CA ILE A 152 10.80 -6.89 -13.66
C ILE A 152 11.35 -7.87 -14.70
N ASN A 153 10.64 -8.97 -14.97
CA ASN A 153 11.02 -9.94 -16.00
C ASN A 153 11.04 -9.30 -17.41
N LEU A 154 10.24 -8.25 -17.62
CA LEU A 154 10.22 -7.44 -18.84
C LEU A 154 11.24 -6.29 -18.86
N GLY A 155 11.97 -6.03 -17.76
CA GLY A 155 13.06 -5.05 -17.70
C GLY A 155 12.85 -3.86 -16.76
N MET A 156 11.81 -3.87 -15.91
CA MET A 156 11.61 -2.84 -14.88
C MET A 156 12.76 -2.86 -13.87
N SER A 157 13.30 -1.69 -13.52
CA SER A 157 14.39 -1.63 -12.54
C SER A 157 13.88 -1.90 -11.13
N PRO A 158 14.70 -2.49 -10.24
CA PRO A 158 14.33 -2.70 -8.84
C PRO A 158 13.94 -1.41 -8.10
N SER A 159 14.55 -0.27 -8.43
CA SER A 159 14.18 1.03 -7.88
C SER A 159 12.78 1.49 -8.26
N ALA A 160 12.39 1.30 -9.54
CA ALA A 160 11.04 1.59 -10.00
C ALA A 160 10.03 0.64 -9.35
N ALA A 161 10.39 -0.65 -9.23
CA ALA A 161 9.57 -1.66 -8.56
C ALA A 161 9.34 -1.29 -7.09
N LEU A 162 10.38 -0.85 -6.36
CA LEU A 162 10.23 -0.41 -4.98
C LEU A 162 9.28 0.77 -4.84
N ALA A 163 9.39 1.79 -5.72
CA ALA A 163 8.48 2.92 -5.72
C ALA A 163 7.03 2.48 -5.96
N PHE A 164 6.81 1.56 -6.90
CA PHE A 164 5.50 0.97 -7.15
C PHE A 164 4.94 0.21 -5.92
N LEU A 165 5.75 -0.68 -5.34
CA LEU A 165 5.38 -1.54 -4.20
C LEU A 165 5.15 -0.77 -2.89
N ILE A 166 5.79 0.39 -2.71
CA ILE A 166 5.51 1.28 -1.57
C ILE A 166 4.24 2.09 -1.84
N GLY A 167 4.09 2.64 -3.05
CA GLY A 167 2.96 3.49 -3.41
C GLY A 167 1.61 2.77 -3.34
N ALA A 168 1.49 1.62 -3.98
CA ALA A 168 0.23 0.88 -4.15
C ALA A 168 -0.54 0.59 -2.84
N PRO A 169 0.07 -0.01 -1.81
CA PRO A 169 -0.67 -0.32 -0.59
C PRO A 169 -1.01 0.94 0.22
N MET A 170 -0.15 1.96 0.18
CA MET A 170 -0.33 3.17 1.00
C MET A 170 -1.61 3.88 0.61
N ALA A 171 -1.87 4.07 -0.69
CA ALA A 171 -2.88 5.01 -1.16
C ALA A 171 -4.07 4.38 -1.91
N SER A 172 -4.47 3.17 -1.53
CA SER A 172 -5.59 2.48 -2.17
C SER A 172 -6.92 3.25 -2.11
N ILE A 173 -7.57 3.41 -3.27
CA ILE A 173 -8.84 4.15 -3.43
C ILE A 173 -9.95 3.67 -2.47
N PRO A 174 -10.21 2.37 -2.29
CA PRO A 174 -11.28 1.92 -1.39
C PRO A 174 -11.01 2.29 0.07
N SER A 175 -9.77 2.14 0.53
CA SER A 175 -9.35 2.53 1.88
C SER A 175 -9.50 4.04 2.08
N MET A 176 -9.08 4.82 1.07
CA MET A 176 -9.24 6.27 1.07
C MET A 176 -10.70 6.71 1.12
N LEU A 177 -11.60 6.03 0.38
CA LEU A 177 -13.04 6.28 0.43
C LEU A 177 -13.66 5.94 1.79
N GLY A 178 -13.20 4.87 2.44
CA GLY A 178 -13.64 4.51 3.79
C GLY A 178 -13.20 5.55 4.81
N VAL A 179 -11.91 5.89 4.78
CA VAL A 179 -11.27 6.84 5.71
C VAL A 179 -11.77 8.28 5.49
N SER A 180 -12.06 8.70 4.26
CA SER A 180 -12.54 10.05 3.96
C SER A 180 -13.88 10.37 4.62
N ARG A 181 -14.72 9.36 4.89
CA ARG A 181 -15.97 9.53 5.64
C ARG A 181 -15.75 9.84 7.13
N VAL A 182 -14.59 9.46 7.66
CA VAL A 182 -14.22 9.57 9.08
C VAL A 182 -13.38 10.83 9.35
N VAL A 183 -12.41 11.12 8.48
CA VAL A 183 -11.44 12.24 8.67
C VAL A 183 -11.53 13.34 7.61
N GLY A 184 -12.37 13.17 6.59
CA GLY A 184 -12.55 14.13 5.50
C GLY A 184 -11.52 14.01 4.38
N TRP A 185 -11.92 14.45 3.18
CA TRP A 185 -11.09 14.35 1.97
C TRP A 185 -9.79 15.14 2.02
N LYS A 186 -9.72 16.23 2.78
CA LYS A 186 -8.48 17.03 2.90
C LYS A 186 -7.34 16.21 3.51
N VAL A 187 -7.62 15.43 4.56
CA VAL A 187 -6.62 14.54 5.19
C VAL A 187 -6.20 13.45 4.20
N VAL A 188 -7.18 12.83 3.53
CA VAL A 188 -6.95 11.71 2.60
C VAL A 188 -6.11 12.13 1.39
N LEU A 189 -6.42 13.27 0.77
CA LEU A 189 -5.65 13.78 -0.37
C LEU A 189 -4.23 14.19 0.03
N THR A 190 -4.08 14.83 1.20
CA THR A 190 -2.76 15.15 1.75
C THR A 190 -1.93 13.88 1.92
N TYR A 191 -2.54 12.85 2.50
CA TYR A 191 -1.91 11.55 2.69
C TYR A 191 -1.51 10.90 1.35
N ALA A 192 -2.41 10.90 0.36
CA ALA A 192 -2.17 10.35 -0.97
C ALA A 192 -0.94 10.96 -1.63
N ILE A 193 -0.87 12.30 -1.65
CA ILE A 193 0.23 13.06 -2.26
C ILE A 193 1.54 12.75 -1.54
N LEU A 194 1.55 12.75 -0.21
CA LEU A 194 2.75 12.45 0.56
C LEU A 194 3.19 10.99 0.37
N ALA A 195 2.26 10.04 0.22
CA ALA A 195 2.58 8.65 -0.08
C ALA A 195 3.27 8.51 -1.45
N ILE A 196 2.79 9.21 -2.49
CA ILE A 196 3.47 9.26 -3.81
C ILE A 196 4.89 9.81 -3.64
N ILE A 197 5.05 10.91 -2.90
CA ILE A 197 6.35 11.54 -2.68
C ILE A 197 7.30 10.58 -1.95
N VAL A 198 6.84 9.93 -0.88
CA VAL A 198 7.63 8.95 -0.12
C VAL A 198 8.02 7.77 -1.01
N ALA A 199 7.09 7.24 -1.82
CA ALA A 199 7.36 6.15 -2.74
C ALA A 199 8.46 6.50 -3.76
N ILE A 200 8.37 7.68 -4.38
CA ILE A 200 9.36 8.17 -5.34
C ILE A 200 10.72 8.40 -4.65
N ILE A 201 10.75 9.09 -3.51
CA ILE A 201 11.99 9.34 -2.76
C ILE A 201 12.66 8.01 -2.38
N SER A 202 11.88 7.04 -1.92
CA SER A 202 12.38 5.72 -1.54
C SER A 202 13.00 4.99 -2.73
N GLY A 203 12.33 5.02 -3.89
CA GLY A 203 12.87 4.46 -5.13
C GLY A 203 14.15 5.17 -5.61
N LEU A 204 14.23 6.50 -5.48
CA LEU A 204 15.42 7.28 -5.85
C LEU A 204 16.60 7.00 -4.91
N ILE A 205 16.36 6.90 -3.60
CA ILE A 205 17.38 6.50 -2.64
C ILE A 205 17.88 5.09 -2.98
N TYR A 206 16.97 4.16 -3.23
CA TYR A 206 17.32 2.78 -3.59
C TYR A 206 18.12 2.70 -4.90
N LEU A 207 17.78 3.51 -5.90
CA LEU A 207 18.55 3.66 -7.13
C LEU A 207 19.98 4.14 -6.84
N GLY A 208 20.15 5.15 -5.98
CA GLY A 208 21.46 5.68 -5.60
C GLY A 208 22.33 4.71 -4.80
N LEU A 209 21.72 3.80 -4.04
CA LEU A 209 22.45 2.76 -3.30
C LEU A 209 23.04 1.66 -4.19
N GLY A 210 22.66 1.61 -5.49
CA GLY A 210 23.14 0.58 -6.42
C GLY A 210 22.71 -0.85 -6.05
N VAL A 211 21.75 -0.99 -5.14
CA VAL A 211 21.27 -2.29 -4.65
C VAL A 211 20.30 -2.83 -5.70
N GLY A 212 20.75 -3.74 -6.55
CA GLY A 212 19.91 -4.38 -7.57
C GLY A 212 20.35 -4.21 -9.03
N LEU A 213 21.62 -3.87 -9.27
CA LEU A 213 22.31 -4.30 -10.50
C LEU A 213 22.70 -5.78 -10.38
#